data_AF-A0A7C6XCD2-F1
#
_entry.id   AF-A0A7C6XCD2-F1
#
_cell.length_a   1.000
_cell.length_b   1.000
_cell.length_c   1.000
_cell.angle_alpha   90.00
_cell.angle_beta   90.00
_cell.angle_gamma   90.00
#
_symmetry.space_group_name_H-M   'P 1'
#
loop_
_entity.id
_entity.type
_entity.pdbx_description
1 polymer ?
#
loop_
_entity_poly.entity_id
_entity_poly.type
_entity_poly.pdbx_seq_one_letter_code
_entity_poly.pdbx_strand_id
1 'polypeptide(L)'
;MVKEEIRLTELWPETLHALEHEGALLVAAGRDGKPNAMTIGWGMIGTVWGRRIFLVLVRPSRHTYALMEEADDFTVNVLPRGREENAKLCGTRSGREMDKLAACGLTPVAARVVRAPILEECIIHYECRTVMKNDVIPDALAPEVRKSCYPRGDFHRIYYGEVVAAYADANAHERATGPDRTQDAPDQSKY
;
A
#
# COMPACT_ATOMS: atom_id res chain seq x y z
N MET A 1 14.85 -11.10 -4.52
CA MET A 1 16.18 -10.74 -3.96
C MET A 1 16.16 -10.97 -2.46
N VAL A 2 17.31 -11.02 -1.77
CA VAL A 2 17.29 -11.10 -0.28
C VAL A 2 16.70 -9.79 0.25
N LYS A 3 15.63 -9.91 1.06
CA LYS A 3 15.01 -8.78 1.74
C LYS A 3 15.59 -8.67 3.14
N GLU A 4 16.14 -7.51 3.48
CA GLU A 4 16.82 -7.26 4.76
C GLU A 4 15.87 -6.57 5.73
N GLU A 5 15.95 -6.92 7.01
CA GLU A 5 15.17 -6.24 8.04
C GLU A 5 15.67 -4.80 8.19
N ILE A 6 14.73 -3.85 8.25
CA ILE A 6 15.03 -2.43 8.38
C ILE A 6 14.35 -1.85 9.62
N ARG A 7 14.87 -0.73 10.12
CA ARG A 7 14.13 0.06 11.10
C ARG A 7 12.93 0.70 10.42
N LEU A 8 11.83 0.85 11.16
CA LEU A 8 10.58 1.41 10.65
C LEU A 8 10.76 2.76 9.92
N THR A 9 11.63 3.62 10.44
CA THR A 9 11.86 4.98 9.91
C THR A 9 12.99 5.05 8.88
N GLU A 10 13.63 3.93 8.57
CA GLU A 10 14.86 3.89 7.76
C GLU A 10 14.62 4.31 6.31
N LEU A 11 13.57 3.76 5.69
CA LEU A 11 13.16 4.08 4.33
C LEU A 11 11.82 4.84 4.30
N TRP A 12 11.54 5.58 5.38
CA TRP A 12 10.36 6.44 5.42
C TRP A 12 10.40 7.55 4.36
N PRO A 13 11.53 8.23 4.09
CA PRO A 13 11.58 9.24 3.03
C PRO A 13 11.13 8.71 1.66
N GLU A 14 11.56 7.50 1.28
CA GLU A 14 11.20 6.84 0.03
C GLU A 14 9.73 6.41 0.04
N THR A 15 9.24 5.90 1.17
CA THR A 15 7.84 5.52 1.33
C THR A 15 6.93 6.75 1.25
N LEU A 16 7.32 7.86 1.87
CA LEU A 16 6.58 9.12 1.82
C LEU A 16 6.57 9.70 0.40
N HIS A 17 7.72 9.68 -0.29
CA HIS A 17 7.80 10.09 -1.69
C HIS A 17 6.81 9.30 -2.55
N ALA A 18 6.80 7.97 -2.41
CA ALA A 18 5.86 7.12 -3.13
C ALA A 18 4.39 7.47 -2.80
N LEU A 19 4.04 7.67 -1.53
CA LEU A 19 2.68 8.06 -1.14
C LEU A 19 2.23 9.40 -1.76
N GLU A 20 3.15 10.37 -1.89
CA GLU A 20 2.87 11.69 -2.46
C GLU A 20 2.69 11.68 -3.99
N HIS A 21 3.22 10.67 -4.69
CA HIS A 21 3.30 10.63 -6.15
C HIS A 21 2.50 9.46 -6.73
N GLU A 22 3.12 8.28 -6.89
CA GLU A 22 2.50 7.10 -7.53
C GLU A 22 1.54 6.31 -6.62
N GLY A 23 1.77 6.37 -5.31
CA GLY A 23 1.09 5.62 -4.26
C GLY A 23 1.76 4.30 -3.89
N ALA A 24 1.53 3.85 -2.66
CA ALA A 24 1.93 2.52 -2.19
C ALA A 24 0.79 1.50 -2.37
N LEU A 25 1.13 0.21 -2.42
CA LEU A 25 0.16 -0.87 -2.53
C LEU A 25 -0.19 -1.43 -1.16
N LEU A 26 -1.43 -1.17 -0.71
CA LEU A 26 -2.03 -1.83 0.44
C LEU A 26 -2.65 -3.16 0.00
N VAL A 27 -2.20 -4.26 0.58
CA VAL A 27 -2.67 -5.61 0.30
C VAL A 27 -3.34 -6.20 1.52
N ALA A 28 -4.52 -6.77 1.32
CA ALA A 28 -5.23 -7.56 2.33
C ALA A 28 -5.80 -8.81 1.67
N ALA A 29 -6.03 -9.85 2.48
CA ALA A 29 -6.72 -11.07 2.10
C ALA A 29 -7.83 -11.33 3.11
N GLY A 30 -9.05 -11.54 2.61
CA GLY A 30 -10.23 -11.81 3.45
C GLY A 30 -10.26 -13.27 3.92
N ARG A 31 -11.44 -13.74 4.33
CA ARG A 31 -11.60 -15.12 4.84
C ARG A 31 -11.31 -16.20 3.81
N ASP A 32 -11.52 -15.90 2.53
CA ASP A 32 -11.26 -16.81 1.42
C ASP A 32 -9.76 -16.95 1.08
N GLY A 33 -8.91 -16.16 1.72
CA GLY A 33 -7.47 -16.14 1.49
C GLY A 33 -7.06 -15.51 0.16
N LYS A 34 -7.99 -14.99 -0.65
CA LYS A 34 -7.67 -14.37 -1.93
C LYS A 34 -7.16 -12.94 -1.70
N PRO A 35 -5.89 -12.63 -2.03
CA PRO A 35 -5.37 -11.30 -1.82
C PRO A 35 -5.87 -10.32 -2.88
N ASN A 36 -6.02 -9.05 -2.49
CA ASN A 36 -6.23 -7.95 -3.41
C ASN A 36 -5.41 -6.73 -2.98
N ALA A 37 -4.78 -6.07 -3.96
CA ALA A 37 -4.10 -4.80 -3.75
C ALA A 37 -5.03 -3.61 -3.99
N MET A 38 -4.78 -2.49 -3.32
CA MET A 38 -5.22 -1.17 -3.75
C MET A 38 -4.12 -0.15 -3.55
N THR A 39 -4.16 0.91 -4.35
CA THR A 39 -3.21 2.01 -4.20
C THR A 39 -3.69 2.98 -3.13
N ILE A 40 -2.81 3.30 -2.20
CA ILE A 40 -2.99 4.34 -1.17
C ILE A 40 -2.00 5.46 -1.44
N GLY A 41 -2.49 6.70 -1.41
CA GLY A 41 -1.64 7.91 -1.38
C GLY A 41 -1.61 8.57 -0.01
N TRP A 42 -2.43 8.08 0.94
CA TRP A 42 -2.52 8.63 2.29
C TRP A 42 -2.10 7.58 3.31
N GLY A 43 -1.02 7.89 4.03
CA GLY A 43 -0.55 7.09 5.14
C GLY A 43 0.46 7.84 5.99
N MET A 44 0.67 7.37 7.21
CA MET A 44 1.62 7.96 8.15
C MET A 44 2.25 6.87 9.00
N ILE A 45 3.57 6.93 9.16
CA ILE A 45 4.29 6.14 10.15
C ILE A 45 4.53 6.97 11.40
N GLY A 46 4.33 6.38 12.58
CA GLY A 46 4.57 7.05 13.85
C GLY A 46 4.54 6.13 15.05
N THR A 47 4.60 6.73 16.25
CA THR A 47 4.44 6.01 17.52
C THR A 47 3.13 6.41 18.18
N VAL A 48 2.26 5.42 18.44
CA VAL A 48 0.99 5.61 19.17
C VAL A 48 0.86 4.52 20.21
N TRP A 49 0.52 4.88 21.46
CA TRP A 49 0.44 3.94 22.60
C TRP A 49 1.75 3.17 22.85
N GLY A 50 2.90 3.77 22.54
CA GLY A 50 4.20 3.10 22.62
C GLY A 50 4.43 2.02 21.55
N ARG A 51 3.56 1.95 20.54
CA ARG A 51 3.65 1.00 19.42
C ARG A 51 4.03 1.72 18.13
N ARG A 52 4.76 1.00 17.28
CA ARG A 52 5.09 1.41 15.90
C ARG A 52 3.85 1.28 15.04
N ILE A 53 3.27 2.37 14.57
CA ILE A 53 2.01 2.36 13.81
C ILE A 53 2.24 2.85 12.38
N PHE A 54 1.66 2.13 11.42
CA PHE A 54 1.36 2.62 10.08
C PHE A 54 -0.15 2.91 10.00
N LEU A 55 -0.49 4.18 9.83
CA LEU A 55 -1.85 4.63 9.57
C LEU A 55 -2.16 4.55 8.08
N VAL A 56 -3.27 3.92 7.72
CA VAL A 56 -3.76 3.87 6.34
C VAL A 56 -5.23 4.28 6.31
N LEU A 57 -5.64 4.94 5.23
CA LEU A 57 -7.01 5.41 5.05
C LEU A 57 -7.65 4.70 3.86
N VAL A 58 -8.76 4.01 4.10
CA VAL A 58 -9.44 3.19 3.09
C VAL A 58 -10.91 3.60 3.00
N ARG A 59 -11.38 3.87 1.78
CA ARG A 59 -12.80 4.19 1.55
C ARG A 59 -13.64 2.91 1.58
N PRO A 60 -14.85 2.94 2.19
CA PRO A 60 -15.76 1.78 2.21
C PRO A 60 -16.12 1.22 0.83
N SER A 61 -16.04 2.04 -0.22
CA SER A 61 -16.31 1.61 -1.60
C SER A 61 -15.22 0.68 -2.19
N ARG A 62 -14.02 0.67 -1.61
CA ARG A 62 -12.89 -0.14 -2.10
C ARG A 62 -13.11 -1.61 -1.79
N HIS A 63 -12.73 -2.51 -2.70
CA HIS A 63 -12.82 -3.94 -2.42
C HIS A 63 -11.98 -4.34 -1.21
N THR A 64 -10.77 -3.78 -1.09
CA THR A 64 -9.86 -4.04 0.03
C THR A 64 -10.43 -3.64 1.39
N TYR A 65 -11.40 -2.69 1.45
CA TYR A 65 -12.10 -2.38 2.70
C TYR A 65 -12.79 -3.62 3.26
N ALA A 66 -13.56 -4.35 2.44
CA ALA A 66 -14.25 -5.56 2.88
C ALA A 66 -13.27 -6.61 3.39
N LEU A 67 -12.14 -6.79 2.70
CA LEU A 67 -11.09 -7.72 3.12
C LEU A 67 -10.47 -7.33 4.48
N MET A 68 -10.20 -6.04 4.70
CA MET A 68 -9.71 -5.52 5.98
C MET A 68 -10.75 -5.54 7.11
N GLU A 69 -12.05 -5.65 6.78
CA GLU A 69 -13.09 -5.88 7.78
C GLU A 69 -13.21 -7.37 8.15
N GLU A 70 -12.73 -8.26 7.28
CA GLU A 70 -12.71 -9.71 7.49
C GLU A 70 -11.42 -10.23 8.14
N ALA A 71 -10.32 -9.50 7.97
CA ALA A 71 -9.00 -9.82 8.48
C ALA A 71 -8.49 -8.77 9.46
N ASP A 72 -7.60 -9.17 10.37
CA ASP A 72 -6.94 -8.33 11.35
C ASP A 72 -5.53 -7.89 10.93
N ASP A 73 -5.13 -8.19 9.68
CA ASP A 73 -3.80 -7.88 9.16
C ASP A 73 -3.84 -7.36 7.72
N PHE A 74 -2.79 -6.63 7.34
CA PHE A 74 -2.56 -6.11 6.00
C PHE A 74 -1.07 -5.85 5.79
N THR A 75 -0.66 -5.68 4.54
CA THR A 75 0.70 -5.22 4.21
C THR A 75 0.66 -3.93 3.40
N VAL A 76 1.68 -3.08 3.58
CA VAL A 76 1.95 -1.92 2.73
C VAL A 76 3.23 -2.17 1.97
N ASN A 77 3.17 -2.07 0.64
CA ASN A 77 4.26 -2.43 -0.26
C ASN A 77 4.59 -1.27 -1.18
N VAL A 78 5.85 -0.84 -1.20
CA VAL A 78 6.32 0.26 -2.06
C VAL A 78 6.87 -0.31 -3.35
N LEU A 79 6.36 0.17 -4.48
CA LEU A 79 6.85 -0.21 -5.81
C LEU A 79 8.22 0.43 -6.07
N PRO A 80 9.10 -0.21 -6.87
CA PRO A 80 10.23 0.49 -7.46
C PRO A 80 9.73 1.55 -8.44
N ARG A 81 10.58 2.53 -8.73
CA ARG A 81 10.33 3.52 -9.78
C ARG A 81 10.13 2.87 -11.15
N GLY A 82 9.30 3.46 -12.01
CA GLY A 82 8.94 2.89 -13.32
C GLY A 82 7.79 1.88 -13.28
N ARG A 83 7.05 1.80 -12.17
CA ARG A 83 5.86 0.93 -12.01
C ARG A 83 4.58 1.70 -11.70
N GLU A 84 4.50 2.95 -12.14
CA GLU A 84 3.39 3.86 -11.89
C GLU A 84 2.08 3.33 -12.50
N GLU A 85 2.14 2.65 -13.64
CA GLU A 85 0.95 2.04 -14.25
C GLU A 85 0.37 0.89 -13.39
N ASN A 86 1.19 0.17 -12.63
CA ASN A 86 0.71 -0.83 -11.68
C ASN A 86 -0.06 -0.16 -10.53
N ALA A 87 0.48 0.93 -9.99
CA ALA A 87 -0.20 1.72 -8.96
C ALA A 87 -1.50 2.34 -9.49
N LYS A 88 -1.50 2.87 -10.71
CA LYS A 88 -2.71 3.42 -11.35
C LYS A 88 -3.78 2.36 -11.57
N LEU A 89 -3.44 1.17 -12.07
CA LEU A 89 -4.39 0.08 -12.25
C LEU A 89 -4.97 -0.36 -10.90
N CYS A 90 -4.10 -0.60 -9.91
CA CYS A 90 -4.51 -0.99 -8.57
C CYS A 90 -5.40 0.06 -7.87
N GLY A 91 -5.23 1.35 -8.20
CA GLY A 91 -6.02 2.46 -7.68
C GLY A 91 -7.32 2.76 -8.42
N THR A 92 -7.46 2.37 -9.69
CA THR A 92 -8.61 2.74 -10.54
C THR A 92 -9.54 1.58 -10.89
N ARG A 93 -9.07 0.33 -10.82
CA ARG A 93 -9.87 -0.87 -11.07
C ARG A 93 -10.28 -1.56 -9.77
N SER A 94 -11.46 -2.18 -9.80
CA SER A 94 -12.01 -2.92 -8.66
C SER A 94 -11.57 -4.38 -8.71
N GLY A 95 -11.07 -4.90 -7.58
CA GLY A 95 -10.76 -6.34 -7.46
C GLY A 95 -12.00 -7.24 -7.48
N ARG A 96 -13.21 -6.67 -7.42
CA ARG A 96 -14.47 -7.39 -7.63
C ARG A 96 -14.69 -7.81 -9.08
N GLU A 97 -14.08 -7.09 -10.02
CA GLU A 97 -14.32 -7.24 -11.46
C GLU A 97 -13.18 -7.99 -12.16
N MET A 98 -11.97 -7.95 -11.59
CA MET A 98 -10.78 -8.55 -12.20
C MET A 98 -9.73 -8.92 -11.16
N ASP A 99 -8.85 -9.85 -11.52
CA ASP A 99 -7.62 -10.11 -10.78
C ASP A 99 -6.56 -9.07 -11.13
N LYS A 100 -6.38 -8.09 -10.24
CA LYS A 100 -5.44 -6.99 -10.45
C LYS A 100 -3.98 -7.42 -10.29
N LEU A 101 -3.72 -8.41 -9.44
CA LEU A 101 -2.35 -8.89 -9.22
C LEU A 101 -1.86 -9.60 -10.48
N ALA A 102 -2.68 -10.48 -11.06
CA ALA A 102 -2.38 -11.13 -12.33
C ALA A 102 -2.22 -10.11 -13.47
N ALA A 103 -3.14 -9.13 -13.59
CA ALA A 103 -3.07 -8.12 -14.65
C ALA A 103 -1.84 -7.21 -14.55
N CYS A 104 -1.30 -6.97 -13.36
CA CYS A 104 -0.10 -6.17 -13.13
C CYS A 104 1.20 -6.98 -13.08
N GLY A 105 1.13 -8.31 -13.23
CA GLY A 105 2.29 -9.18 -13.01
C GLY A 105 2.88 -9.01 -11.60
N LEU A 106 2.02 -8.91 -10.59
CA LEU A 106 2.40 -8.79 -9.18
C LEU A 106 2.21 -10.15 -8.50
N THR A 107 3.29 -10.66 -7.91
CA THR A 107 3.34 -12.01 -7.33
C THR A 107 3.14 -11.93 -5.83
N PRO A 108 2.01 -12.40 -5.28
CA PRO A 108 1.84 -12.49 -3.84
C PRO A 108 2.76 -13.58 -3.28
N VAL A 109 3.57 -13.24 -2.27
CA VAL A 109 4.41 -14.18 -1.54
C VAL A 109 4.14 -14.07 -0.05
N ALA A 110 4.35 -15.17 0.68
CA ALA A 110 4.08 -15.22 2.11
C ALA A 110 4.89 -14.13 2.85
N ALA A 111 4.21 -13.42 3.73
CA ALA A 111 4.85 -12.49 4.64
C ALA A 111 5.55 -13.25 5.80
N ARG A 112 6.37 -12.57 6.59
CA ARG A 112 7.15 -13.18 7.69
C ARG A 112 6.29 -13.44 8.93
N VAL A 113 5.31 -12.58 9.22
CA VAL A 113 4.59 -12.55 10.50
C VAL A 113 3.06 -12.52 10.33
N VAL A 114 2.53 -11.85 9.30
CA VAL A 114 1.08 -11.72 9.04
C VAL A 114 0.60 -12.64 7.92
N ARG A 115 -0.73 -12.78 7.75
CA ARG A 115 -1.31 -13.63 6.70
C ARG A 115 -1.43 -12.93 5.36
N ALA A 116 -1.75 -11.64 5.35
CA ALA A 116 -1.75 -10.84 4.14
C ALA A 116 -0.38 -10.92 3.46
N PRO A 117 -0.30 -11.30 2.18
CA PRO A 117 0.98 -11.47 1.51
C PRO A 117 1.65 -10.12 1.26
N ILE A 118 2.97 -10.16 1.03
CA ILE A 118 3.67 -9.07 0.35
C ILE A 118 3.66 -9.32 -1.15
N LEU A 119 4.10 -8.33 -1.93
CA LEU A 119 4.29 -8.47 -3.38
C LEU A 119 5.78 -8.55 -3.70
N GLU A 120 6.24 -9.63 -4.33
CA GLU A 120 7.67 -9.87 -4.58
C GLU A 120 8.36 -8.71 -5.31
N GLU A 121 7.66 -8.07 -6.24
CA GLU A 121 8.19 -7.01 -7.09
C GLU A 121 8.30 -5.64 -6.39
N CYS A 122 7.75 -5.50 -5.18
CA CYS A 122 7.91 -4.31 -4.35
C CYS A 122 9.26 -4.33 -3.61
N ILE A 123 9.76 -3.14 -3.30
CA ILE A 123 11.10 -2.91 -2.74
C ILE A 123 11.12 -2.63 -1.24
N ILE A 124 10.00 -2.19 -0.66
CA ILE A 124 9.85 -1.93 0.77
C ILE A 124 8.52 -2.55 1.21
N HIS A 125 8.51 -3.21 2.36
CA HIS A 125 7.35 -3.90 2.89
C HIS A 125 7.16 -3.59 4.38
N TYR A 126 5.92 -3.34 4.75
CA TYR A 126 5.48 -3.19 6.13
C TYR A 126 4.36 -4.18 6.41
N GLU A 127 4.56 -5.09 7.36
CA GLU A 127 3.54 -6.01 7.83
C GLU A 127 2.83 -5.42 9.03
N CYS A 128 1.50 -5.33 8.96
CA CYS A 128 0.70 -4.59 9.92
C CYS A 128 -0.41 -5.47 10.52
N ARG A 129 -0.58 -5.42 11.85
CA ARG A 129 -1.78 -5.92 12.53
C ARG A 129 -2.67 -4.76 12.95
N THR A 130 -3.94 -4.80 12.57
CA THR A 130 -4.90 -3.75 12.92
C THR A 130 -5.16 -3.79 14.43
N VAL A 131 -4.77 -2.73 15.13
CA VAL A 131 -4.99 -2.59 16.59
C VAL A 131 -6.15 -1.65 16.92
N MET A 132 -6.51 -0.76 15.99
CA MET A 132 -7.65 0.15 16.11
C MET A 132 -8.13 0.55 14.71
N LYS A 133 -9.42 0.85 14.59
CA LYS A 133 -9.98 1.55 13.44
C LYS A 133 -11.07 2.51 13.88
N ASN A 134 -11.20 3.64 13.19
CA ASN A 134 -12.29 4.59 13.37
C ASN A 134 -12.64 5.29 12.06
N ASP A 135 -13.86 5.80 11.97
CA ASP A 135 -14.31 6.55 10.80
C ASP A 135 -13.92 8.03 10.92
N VAL A 136 -13.69 8.67 9.78
CA VAL A 136 -13.53 10.12 9.69
C VAL A 136 -14.86 10.77 10.08
N ILE A 137 -14.82 11.71 11.03
CA ILE A 137 -16.00 12.46 11.49
C ILE A 137 -16.17 13.69 10.57
N PRO A 138 -17.19 13.74 9.69
CA PRO A 138 -17.30 14.76 8.66
C PRO A 138 -17.36 16.20 9.19
N ASP A 139 -18.01 16.39 10.33
CA ASP A 139 -18.21 17.71 10.93
C ASP A 139 -17.01 18.18 11.76
N ALA A 140 -16.04 17.28 12.02
CA ALA A 140 -14.78 17.62 12.66
C ALA A 140 -13.67 17.96 11.64
N LEU A 141 -13.92 17.77 10.34
CA LEU A 141 -12.96 18.15 9.30
C LEU A 141 -12.97 19.65 9.06
N ALA A 142 -11.80 20.20 8.75
CA ALA A 142 -11.70 21.53 8.22
C ALA A 142 -12.54 21.65 6.91
N PRO A 143 -13.36 22.70 6.73
CA PRO A 143 -14.31 22.80 5.62
C PRO A 143 -13.67 22.62 4.23
N GLU A 144 -12.44 23.12 4.04
CA GLU A 144 -11.66 23.01 2.82
C GLU A 144 -11.19 21.58 2.51
N VAL A 145 -10.87 20.80 3.55
CA VAL A 145 -10.52 19.38 3.41
C VAL A 145 -11.77 18.58 3.06
N ARG A 146 -12.90 18.86 3.73
CA ARG A 146 -14.18 18.22 3.40
C ARG A 146 -14.58 18.50 1.95
N LYS A 147 -14.48 19.76 1.51
CA LYS A 147 -14.85 20.17 0.15
C LYS A 147 -13.95 19.57 -0.92
N SER A 148 -12.64 19.55 -0.71
CA SER A 148 -11.67 19.09 -1.71
C SER A 148 -11.57 17.57 -1.77
N CYS A 149 -11.50 16.88 -0.62
CA CYS A 149 -11.24 15.45 -0.57
C CYS A 149 -12.51 14.57 -0.54
N TYR A 150 -13.65 15.14 -0.14
CA TYR A 150 -14.91 14.41 0.06
C TYR A 150 -16.12 15.09 -0.60
N PRO A 151 -16.05 15.50 -1.88
CA PRO A 151 -17.17 16.19 -2.55
C PRO A 151 -18.43 15.33 -2.65
N ARG A 152 -18.31 14.01 -2.51
CA ARG A 152 -19.42 13.03 -2.57
C ARG A 152 -19.79 12.44 -1.21
N GLY A 153 -19.18 12.91 -0.11
CA GLY A 153 -19.42 12.37 1.23
C GLY A 153 -18.94 10.92 1.43
N ASP A 154 -18.00 10.45 0.62
CA ASP A 154 -17.46 9.09 0.64
C ASP A 154 -16.26 8.95 1.59
N PHE A 155 -16.46 9.26 2.87
CA PHE A 155 -15.40 9.36 3.89
C PHE A 155 -14.60 8.06 4.10
N HIS A 156 -13.32 8.20 4.44
CA HIS A 156 -12.45 7.05 4.73
C HIS A 156 -12.71 6.50 6.14
N ARG A 157 -12.42 5.21 6.31
CA ARG A 157 -12.04 4.61 7.59
C ARG A 157 -10.53 4.68 7.76
N ILE A 158 -10.08 5.01 8.97
CA ILE A 158 -8.68 5.04 9.37
C ILE A 158 -8.37 3.72 10.08
N TYR A 159 -7.31 3.05 9.64
CA TYR A 159 -6.79 1.83 10.26
C TYR A 159 -5.44 2.11 10.89
N TYR A 160 -5.27 1.68 12.14
CA TYR A 160 -4.04 1.77 12.92
C TYR A 160 -3.38 0.40 12.87
N GLY A 161 -2.40 0.23 11.98
CA GLY A 161 -1.64 -1.00 11.85
C GLY A 161 -0.40 -0.98 12.74
N GLU A 162 -0.31 -1.83 13.75
CA GLU A 162 0.96 -2.07 14.43
C GLU A 162 1.92 -2.78 13.47
N VAL A 163 3.05 -2.13 13.20
CA VAL A 163 4.09 -2.69 12.33
C VAL A 163 4.86 -3.76 13.09
N VAL A 164 4.60 -5.01 12.70
CA VAL A 164 5.20 -6.20 13.31
C VAL A 164 6.45 -6.68 12.57
N ALA A 165 6.63 -6.29 11.30
CA ALA A 165 7.86 -6.48 10.54
C ALA A 165 8.01 -5.36 9.49
N ALA A 166 9.25 -4.95 9.23
CA ALA A 166 9.59 -4.05 8.14
C ALA A 166 10.88 -4.54 7.46
N TYR A 167 10.89 -4.63 6.15
CA TYR A 167 12.04 -5.08 5.38
C TYR A 167 12.02 -4.57 3.95
N ALA A 168 13.18 -4.52 3.35
CA ALA A 168 13.38 -3.97 2.02
C ALA A 168 14.43 -4.75 1.23
N ASP A 169 14.44 -4.59 -0.08
CA ASP A 169 15.56 -5.06 -0.89
C ASP A 169 16.83 -4.28 -0.50
N ALA A 170 18.00 -4.93 -0.51
CA ALA A 170 19.27 -4.30 -0.10
C ALA A 170 19.60 -3.01 -0.89
N ASN A 171 19.09 -2.88 -2.12
CA ASN A 171 19.23 -1.70 -2.98
C ASN A 171 17.93 -0.89 -3.10
N ALA A 172 17.02 -0.96 -2.13
CA ALA A 172 15.72 -0.29 -2.19
C ALA A 172 15.84 1.23 -2.41
N HIS A 173 16.81 1.90 -1.76
CA HIS A 173 17.04 3.33 -1.96
C HIS A 173 17.33 3.67 -3.44
N GLU A 174 18.23 2.92 -4.07
CA GLU A 174 18.59 3.10 -5.49
C GLU A 174 17.40 2.81 -6.41
N ARG A 175 16.57 1.82 -6.07
CA ARG A 175 15.39 1.43 -6.86
C ARG A 175 14.19 2.37 -6.66
N ALA A 176 14.16 3.11 -5.56
CA ALA A 176 13.18 4.16 -5.31
C ALA A 176 13.57 5.48 -5.99
N THR A 177 14.87 5.79 -6.07
CA THR A 177 15.36 7.11 -6.52
C THR A 177 16.04 7.10 -7.90
N GLY A 178 16.44 5.94 -8.41
CA GLY A 178 17.16 5.80 -9.67
C GLY A 178 16.36 6.21 -10.91
N PRO A 179 17.00 6.34 -12.08
CA PRO A 179 16.30 6.63 -13.33
C PRO A 179 15.32 5.50 -13.66
N ASP A 180 14.18 5.85 -14.26
CA ASP A 180 13.19 4.89 -14.75
C ASP A 180 13.79 4.06 -15.90
N ARG A 181 14.31 2.87 -15.57
CA ARG A 181 14.93 1.97 -16.55
C ARG A 181 13.92 1.19 -17.40
N THR A 182 12.61 1.39 -17.19
CA THR A 182 11.59 0.79 -18.08
C THR A 182 11.55 1.49 -19.44
N GLN A 183 12.12 2.69 -19.54
CA GLN A 183 12.29 3.44 -20.79
C GLN A 183 13.50 2.97 -21.62
N ASP A 184 14.37 2.14 -21.05
CA ASP A 184 15.54 1.57 -21.73
C ASP A 184 15.24 0.20 -22.37
N ALA A 185 14.01 -0.32 -22.24
CA ALA A 185 13.61 -1.54 -22.93
C ALA A 185 13.53 -1.26 -24.44
N PRO A 186 14.25 -2.01 -25.30
CA PRO A 186 14.17 -1.80 -26.74
C PRO A 186 12.72 -2.00 -27.19
N ASP A 187 12.23 -1.04 -27.97
CA ASP A 187 10.93 -1.05 -28.60
C ASP A 187 10.72 -2.37 -29.37
N GLN A 188 9.98 -3.31 -28.77
CA GLN A 188 9.65 -4.60 -29.38
C GLN A 188 8.60 -4.46 -30.49
N SER A 189 8.11 -3.25 -30.81
CA SER A 189 7.24 -3.02 -31.98
C SER A 189 7.99 -3.02 -33.32
N LYS A 190 9.32 -3.24 -33.30
CA LYS A 190 10.17 -3.32 -34.49
C LYS A 190 10.71 -4.71 -34.84
N TYR A 191 10.17 -5.77 -34.23
CA TYR A 191 10.46 -7.16 -34.63
C TYR A 191 9.17 -7.94 -34.88
#